data_AF-A0A0S8BI02-F1
#
_entry.id   AF-A0A0S8BI02-F1
#
_cell.length_a   1.000
_cell.length_b   1.000
_cell.length_c   1.000
_cell.angle_alpha   90.00
_cell.angle_beta   90.00
_cell.angle_gamma   90.00
#
_symmetry.space_group_name_H-M   'P 1'
#
loop_
_entity.id
_entity.type
_entity.pdbx_description
1 polymer ?
#
loop_
_entity_poly.entity_id
_entity_poly.type
_entity_poly.pdbx_seq_one_letter_code
_entity_poly.pdbx_strand_id
1 'polypeptide(L)'
;MTDRQGRPRYPMPAFVSAALKENALFDAYRARPPYQQNDYIGWITRAKKDETKERRLQQMLDELKSGDVYMRMAYRGKSKTK
;
A
#
# COMPACT_ATOMS: atom_id res chain seq x y z
N MET A 1 23.91 -10.50 -16.05
CA MET A 1 22.96 -10.33 -14.91
C MET A 1 22.58 -8.86 -14.89
N THR A 2 21.52 -8.49 -15.60
CA THR A 2 21.23 -7.08 -15.89
C THR A 2 20.46 -6.47 -14.72
N ASP A 3 21.17 -5.70 -13.88
CA ASP A 3 20.59 -4.79 -12.89
C ASP A 3 19.74 -3.74 -13.63
N ARG A 4 18.43 -3.98 -13.71
CA ARG A 4 17.49 -3.04 -14.33
C ARG A 4 17.04 -2.05 -13.27
N GLN A 5 17.70 -0.88 -13.27
CA GLN A 5 17.25 0.42 -12.75
C GLN A 5 16.15 0.32 -11.67
N GLY A 6 16.57 0.17 -10.42
CA GLY A 6 15.67 0.21 -9.27
C GLY A 6 14.96 1.55 -9.20
N ARG A 7 13.65 1.57 -9.44
CA ARG A 7 12.78 2.66 -8.97
C ARG A 7 13.14 2.95 -7.51
N PRO A 8 13.19 4.22 -7.06
CA PRO A 8 13.43 4.53 -5.66
C PRO A 8 12.43 3.74 -4.81
N ARG A 9 12.93 2.74 -4.09
CA ARG A 9 12.13 2.00 -3.12
C ARG A 9 11.87 2.99 -2.00
N TYR A 10 10.64 3.47 -1.90
CA TYR A 10 10.28 4.27 -0.74
C TYR A 10 10.33 3.34 0.48
N PRO A 11 11.19 3.62 1.48
CA PRO A 11 11.20 2.82 2.68
C PRO A 11 9.83 2.94 3.34
N MET A 12 9.28 1.82 3.80
CA MET A 12 8.00 1.81 4.50
C MET A 12 8.12 2.68 5.75
N PRO A 13 7.34 3.77 5.87
CA PRO A 13 7.37 4.60 7.07
C PRO A 13 6.86 3.83 8.29
N ALA A 14 7.38 4.16 9.47
CA ALA A 14 7.00 3.50 10.71
C ALA A 14 5.48 3.52 10.96
N PHE A 15 4.83 4.65 10.69
CA PHE A 15 3.37 4.80 10.86
C PHE A 15 2.57 3.90 9.92
N VAL A 16 3.06 3.63 8.70
CA VAL A 16 2.40 2.70 7.76
C VAL A 16 2.55 1.27 8.26
N SER A 17 3.76 0.87 8.68
CA SER A 17 4.00 -0.47 9.22
C SER A 17 3.21 -0.72 10.50
N ALA A 18 3.09 0.27 11.38
CA ALA A 18 2.32 0.18 12.61
C ALA A 18 0.83 -0.05 12.28
N ALA A 19 0.24 0.81 11.45
CA ALA A 19 -1.17 0.70 11.11
C ALA A 19 -1.52 -0.60 10.34
N LEU A 20 -0.62 -1.08 9.47
CA LEU A 20 -0.77 -2.39 8.82
C LEU A 20 -0.76 -3.56 9.82
N LYS A 21 0.09 -3.49 10.85
CA LYS A 21 0.16 -4.52 11.91
C LYS A 21 -1.09 -4.46 12.79
N GLU A 22 -1.49 -3.27 13.22
CA GLU A 22 -2.69 -3.06 14.06
C GLU A 22 -3.97 -3.55 13.37
N ASN A 23 -4.06 -3.39 12.05
CA ASN A 23 -5.22 -3.84 11.27
C ASN A 23 -5.07 -5.27 10.71
N ALA A 24 -3.97 -5.97 10.99
CA ALA A 24 -3.63 -7.28 10.42
C ALA A 24 -3.64 -7.32 8.87
N LEU A 25 -3.39 -6.18 8.21
CA LEU A 25 -3.40 -6.03 6.74
C LEU A 25 -2.02 -6.21 6.10
N PHE A 26 -1.01 -6.58 6.89
CA PHE A 26 0.36 -6.76 6.40
C PHE A 26 0.46 -7.84 5.32
N ASP A 27 -0.30 -8.93 5.44
CA ASP A 27 -0.33 -10.01 4.43
C ASP A 27 -1.02 -9.54 3.14
N ALA A 28 -2.16 -8.85 3.25
CA ALA A 28 -2.86 -8.25 2.11
C ALA A 28 -1.97 -7.24 1.36
N TYR A 29 -1.23 -6.41 2.10
CA TYR A 29 -0.24 -5.50 1.52
C TYR A 29 0.89 -6.25 0.81
N ARG A 30 1.44 -7.30 1.43
CA ARG A 30 2.48 -8.15 0.79
C ARG A 30 1.97 -8.90 -0.44
N ALA A 31 0.69 -9.27 -0.46
CA ALA A 31 0.05 -9.91 -1.59
C ALA A 31 -0.10 -8.95 -2.79
N ARG A 32 -0.06 -7.63 -2.57
CA ARG A 32 -0.06 -6.66 -3.67
C ARG A 32 1.28 -6.67 -4.42
N PRO A 33 1.27 -6.43 -5.75
CA PRO A 33 2.49 -6.32 -6.53
C PRO A 33 3.45 -5.22 -6.02
N PRO A 34 4.77 -5.38 -6.19
CA PRO A 34 5.77 -4.41 -5.69
C PRO A 34 5.56 -2.97 -6.18
N TYR A 35 4.98 -2.77 -7.36
CA TYR A 35 4.69 -1.43 -7.87
C TYR A 35 3.55 -0.75 -7.09
N GLN A 36 2.49 -1.48 -6.73
CA GLN A 36 1.37 -0.95 -5.92
C GLN A 36 1.83 -0.57 -4.52
N GLN A 37 2.67 -1.41 -3.92
CA GLN A 37 3.29 -1.11 -2.64
C GLN A 37 4.05 0.22 -2.70
N ASN A 38 4.92 0.40 -3.68
CA ASN A 38 5.66 1.66 -3.86
C ASN A 38 4.75 2.86 -4.15
N ASP A 39 3.70 2.69 -4.95
CA ASP A 39 2.74 3.75 -5.27
C ASP A 39 1.95 4.19 -4.03
N TYR A 40 1.50 3.27 -3.18
CA TYR A 40 0.85 3.60 -1.91
C TYR A 40 1.77 4.40 -1.00
N ILE A 41 3.00 3.92 -0.78
CA ILE A 41 3.96 4.62 0.06
C ILE A 41 4.24 6.01 -0.50
N GLY A 42 4.55 6.11 -1.81
CA GLY A 42 4.80 7.39 -2.47
C GLY A 42 3.61 8.34 -2.39
N TRP A 43 2.38 7.84 -2.56
CA TRP A 43 1.17 8.64 -2.44
C TRP A 43 0.95 9.15 -1.02
N ILE A 44 1.17 8.32 0.00
CA ILE A 44 1.06 8.74 1.39
C ILE A 44 2.17 9.75 1.73
N THR A 45 3.43 9.47 1.39
CA THR A 45 4.58 10.33 1.73
C THR A 45 4.59 11.66 0.98
N ARG A 46 3.92 11.75 -0.18
CA ARG A 46 3.76 13.01 -0.94
C ARG A 46 2.85 14.02 -0.24
N ALA A 47 2.05 13.59 0.75
CA ALA A 47 1.26 14.53 1.55
C ALA A 47 2.16 15.34 2.50
N LYS A 48 2.07 16.67 2.45
CA LYS A 48 2.85 17.56 3.31
C LYS A 48 2.34 17.62 4.75
N LYS A 49 1.02 17.50 4.94
CA LYS A 49 0.35 17.55 6.25
C LYS A 49 0.17 16.15 6.82
N ASP A 50 0.46 15.96 8.10
CA ASP A 50 0.32 14.66 8.77
C ASP A 50 -1.14 14.17 8.78
N GLU A 51 -2.12 15.04 9.01
CA GLU A 51 -3.54 14.69 8.91
C GLU A 51 -3.90 14.12 7.53
N THR A 52 -3.29 14.63 6.45
CA THR A 52 -3.51 14.11 5.10
C THR A 52 -2.80 12.77 4.88
N LYS A 53 -1.63 12.55 5.48
CA LYS A 53 -0.94 11.25 5.45
C LYS A 53 -1.80 10.20 6.15
N GLU A 54 -2.37 10.53 7.31
CA GLU A 54 -3.27 9.64 8.06
C GLU A 54 -4.53 9.32 7.28
N ARG A 55 -5.18 10.31 6.66
CA ARG A 55 -6.36 10.08 5.81
C ARG A 55 -6.05 9.15 4.63
N ARG A 56 -4.90 9.33 3.97
CA ARG A 56 -4.44 8.46 2.87
C ARG A 56 -4.10 7.05 3.36
N LEU A 57 -3.48 6.95 4.54
CA LEU A 57 -3.19 5.67 5.17
C LEU A 57 -4.48 4.90 5.47
N GLN A 58 -5.46 5.54 6.10
CA GLN A 58 -6.78 4.95 6.37
C GLN A 58 -7.45 4.50 5.07
N GLN A 59 -7.37 5.30 4.00
CA GLN A 59 -7.89 4.92 2.69
C GLN A 59 -7.19 3.67 2.12
N MET A 60 -5.86 3.59 2.21
CA MET A 60 -5.12 2.38 1.81
C MET A 60 -5.56 1.16 2.63
N LEU A 61 -5.74 1.30 3.94
CA LEU A 61 -6.15 0.19 4.80
C LEU A 61 -7.55 -0.32 4.45
N ASP A 62 -8.49 0.59 4.18
CA ASP A 62 -9.85 0.22 3.74
C ASP A 62 -9.82 -0.51 2.40
N GLU A 63 -9.01 -0.04 1.43
CA GLU A 63 -8.83 -0.72 0.14
C GLU A 63 -8.18 -2.11 0.29
N LEU A 64 -7.18 -2.25 1.18
CA LEU A 64 -6.54 -3.53 1.47
C LEU A 64 -7.50 -4.49 2.18
N LYS A 65 -8.37 -3.98 3.06
CA LYS A 65 -9.39 -4.75 3.77
C LYS A 65 -10.50 -5.22 2.84
N SER A 66 -10.94 -4.35 1.93
CA SER A 66 -11.88 -4.72 0.87
C SER A 66 -11.25 -5.75 -0.08
N GLY A 67 -9.96 -5.63 -0.38
CA GLY A 67 -9.25 -6.61 -1.20
C GLY A 67 -9.49 -6.47 -2.70
N ASP A 68 -10.61 -5.88 -3.11
CA ASP A 68 -11.06 -5.69 -4.50
C ASP A 68 -10.83 -4.29 -5.07
N VAL A 69 -10.18 -3.39 -4.31
CA VAL A 69 -9.96 -2.01 -4.72
C VAL A 69 -8.48 -1.64 -4.62
N TYR A 70 -8.01 -0.85 -5.58
CA TYR A 70 -6.70 -0.20 -5.58
C TYR A 70 -6.83 1.20 -6.18
N MET A 71 -6.47 2.25 -5.43
CA MET A 71 -6.59 3.65 -5.88
C MET A 71 -7.97 4.00 -6.47
N ARG A 72 -9.05 3.59 -5.78
CA ARG A 72 -10.45 3.71 -6.26
C ARG A 72 -10.75 3.06 -7.61
N MET A 73 -9.86 2.21 -8.13
CA MET A 73 -10.10 1.38 -9.30
C MET A 73 -10.43 -0.04 -8.85
N ALA A 74 -11.30 -0.71 -9.62
CA ALA A 74 -11.59 -2.12 -9.40
C ALA A 74 -10.31 -2.94 -9.58
N TYR A 75 -9.80 -3.46 -8.47
CA TYR A 75 -8.67 -4.36 -8.44
C TYR A 75 -9.19 -5.78 -8.33
N ARG A 76 -9.35 -6.45 -9.47
CA ARG A 76 -9.34 -7.92 -9.52
C ARG A 76 -7.90 -8.39 -9.34
N GLY A 77 -7.37 -8.26 -8.13
CA GLY A 77 -6.28 -9.12 -7.71
C GLY A 77 -6.72 -10.56 -7.89
N LYS A 78 -5.80 -11.49 -8.12
CA LYS A 78 -6.12 -12.92 -8.08
C LYS A 78 -6.59 -13.25 -6.65
N SER A 79 -7.84 -12.97 -6.33
CA SER A 79 -8.49 -13.42 -5.12
C SER A 79 -8.42 -14.93 -5.18
N LYS A 80 -7.72 -15.50 -4.20
CA LYS A 80 -7.78 -16.93 -3.97
C LYS A 80 -9.25 -17.27 -3.82
N THR A 81 -9.78 -17.99 -4.79
CA THR A 81 -10.93 -18.86 -4.65
C THR A 81 -10.80 -19.58 -3.32
N LYS A 82 -11.78 -19.40 -2.44
CA LYS A 82 -12.12 -20.39 -1.42
C LYS A 82 -13.62 -20.50 -1.34
#